data_AF-A0A976PIN8-F1
#
_entry.id   AF-A0A976PIN8-F1
#
_cell.length_a   1.000
_cell.length_b   1.000
_cell.length_c   1.000
_cell.angle_alpha   90.00
_cell.angle_beta   90.00
_cell.angle_gamma   90.00
#
_symmetry.space_group_name_H-M   'P 1'
#
loop_
_entity.id
_entity.type
_entity.pdbx_description
1 polymer ?
#
loop_
_entity_poly.entity_id
_entity_poly.type
_entity_poly.pdbx_seq_one_letter_code
_entity_poly.pdbx_strand_id
1 'polypeptide(L)'
;MNFKVTFTFTSLLFSMLLMSCQIQGNKTTTKQDEVGISELRGQTLSDLKRVCDALKTKRHFLFEIADREKRAELNVRKRDCGDPQEYDLGNFTAEVRKTGNLPAYLEPTTARSRYLQDIVTDMDGDISHFCLSAYSTDPQSRIELADRTLELQVVFEGSYDKYIIKKNSVDPFGKPTYEIEEGAVHTIRTDSNEDLRGILKQRIYRKPCPSGQEEYFSQTFLQLL
;
A
#
# COMPACT_ATOMS: atom_id res chain seq x y z
N MET A 1 -41.08 -64.28 -32.27
CA MET A 1 -42.49 -64.37 -32.68
C MET A 1 -43.35 -63.64 -31.66
N ASN A 2 -43.86 -62.46 -32.05
CA ASN A 2 -45.20 -61.91 -31.80
C ASN A 2 -45.13 -60.38 -31.72
N PHE A 3 -45.75 -59.79 -32.74
CA PHE A 3 -45.99 -58.38 -32.96
C PHE A 3 -46.97 -57.80 -31.93
N LYS A 4 -46.78 -56.52 -31.58
CA LYS A 4 -47.87 -55.54 -31.72
C LYS A 4 -47.32 -54.12 -31.86
N VAL A 5 -47.56 -53.57 -33.04
CA VAL A 5 -47.48 -52.16 -33.38
C VAL A 5 -48.86 -51.56 -33.09
N THR A 6 -48.90 -50.38 -32.48
CA THR A 6 -49.96 -49.41 -32.77
C THR A 6 -49.39 -48.00 -32.76
N PHE A 7 -49.58 -47.34 -33.90
CA PHE A 7 -49.29 -45.96 -34.24
C PHE A 7 -50.58 -45.14 -34.10
N THR A 8 -50.51 -43.88 -33.65
CA THR A 8 -51.25 -42.70 -34.16
C THR A 8 -50.79 -41.47 -33.34
N PHE A 9 -50.14 -40.43 -33.90
CA PHE A 9 -50.68 -39.28 -34.68
C PHE A 9 -51.94 -38.69 -34.00
N THR A 10 -51.98 -37.46 -33.49
CA THR A 10 -51.81 -36.17 -34.19
C THR A 10 -51.79 -34.98 -33.22
N SER A 11 -51.32 -33.84 -33.76
CA SER A 11 -51.69 -32.46 -33.42
C SER A 11 -50.90 -31.75 -32.32
N LEU A 12 -49.90 -31.02 -32.84
CA LEU A 12 -49.66 -29.60 -32.57
C LEU A 12 -50.75 -28.93 -31.71
N LEU A 13 -50.40 -28.60 -30.48
CA LEU A 13 -50.82 -27.34 -29.89
C LEU A 13 -49.58 -26.61 -29.40
N PHE A 14 -49.15 -25.72 -30.29
CA PHE A 14 -48.22 -24.64 -30.09
C PHE A 14 -48.84 -23.67 -29.07
N SER A 15 -48.82 -24.02 -27.79
CA SER A 15 -49.17 -23.08 -26.72
C SER A 15 -47.90 -22.34 -26.32
N MET A 16 -47.68 -21.25 -27.06
CA MET A 16 -47.00 -20.05 -26.58
C MET A 16 -47.70 -19.60 -25.29
N LEU A 17 -47.29 -20.17 -24.15
CA LEU A 17 -47.40 -19.45 -22.89
C LEU A 17 -46.17 -18.56 -22.83
N LEU A 18 -46.41 -17.33 -23.27
CA LEU A 18 -45.66 -16.13 -22.94
C LEU A 18 -45.42 -16.13 -21.42
N MET A 19 -44.34 -16.77 -20.96
CA MET A 19 -43.61 -16.20 -19.85
C MET A 19 -43.03 -14.91 -20.41
N SER A 20 -43.76 -13.83 -20.19
CA SER A 20 -43.20 -12.52 -19.93
C SER A 20 -42.24 -12.69 -18.75
N CYS A 21 -41.08 -13.29 -19.01
CA CYS A 21 -39.90 -13.04 -18.20
C CYS A 21 -39.71 -11.55 -18.41
N GLN A 22 -40.17 -10.77 -17.44
CA GLN A 22 -39.78 -9.39 -17.34
C GLN A 22 -38.26 -9.45 -17.40
N ILE A 23 -37.72 -9.04 -18.54
CA ILE A 23 -36.47 -8.32 -18.58
C ILE A 23 -36.75 -7.03 -17.79
N GLN A 24 -37.00 -7.17 -16.49
CA GLN A 24 -36.39 -6.30 -15.52
C GLN A 24 -34.93 -6.48 -15.87
N GLY A 25 -34.43 -5.52 -16.65
CA GLY A 25 -33.05 -5.16 -16.58
C GLY A 25 -32.77 -4.92 -15.10
N ASN A 26 -32.40 -6.00 -14.40
CA ASN A 26 -31.25 -5.93 -13.54
C ASN A 26 -30.12 -5.53 -14.49
N LYS A 27 -30.07 -4.23 -14.78
CA LYS A 27 -28.92 -3.48 -14.39
C LYS A 27 -28.62 -3.97 -12.97
N THR A 28 -27.85 -5.04 -12.87
CA THR A 28 -26.63 -4.94 -12.12
C THR A 28 -25.96 -3.69 -12.69
N THR A 29 -26.38 -2.52 -12.21
CA THR A 29 -25.47 -1.72 -11.42
C THR A 29 -24.74 -2.75 -10.58
N THR A 30 -23.63 -3.26 -11.14
CA THR A 30 -22.36 -3.08 -10.47
C THR A 30 -22.54 -1.77 -9.71
N LYS A 31 -22.92 -1.88 -8.44
CA LYS A 31 -22.17 -1.16 -7.45
C LYS A 31 -20.72 -1.50 -7.79
N GLN A 32 -20.15 -0.73 -8.72
CA GLN A 32 -18.93 -0.03 -8.38
C GLN A 32 -19.26 0.45 -6.98
N ASP A 33 -18.72 -0.25 -6.00
CA ASP A 33 -18.48 0.41 -4.73
C ASP A 33 -17.86 1.73 -5.17
N GLU A 34 -18.66 2.79 -5.14
CA GLU A 34 -18.12 4.11 -5.00
C GLU A 34 -17.31 3.97 -3.73
N VAL A 35 -16.01 3.68 -3.91
CA VAL A 35 -14.98 3.86 -2.91
C VAL A 35 -15.11 5.35 -2.62
N GLY A 36 -15.98 5.63 -1.66
CA GLY A 36 -16.47 6.96 -1.39
C GLY A 36 -15.24 7.82 -1.18
N ILE A 37 -15.09 8.83 -2.04
CA ILE A 37 -14.11 9.89 -1.88
C ILE A 37 -14.47 10.54 -0.54
N SER A 38 -13.88 10.04 0.54
CA SER A 38 -14.05 10.65 1.84
C SER A 38 -13.02 11.76 1.91
N GLU A 39 -13.45 13.01 1.88
CA GLU A 39 -12.63 14.11 2.37
C GLU A 39 -11.96 13.69 3.68
N LEU A 40 -10.68 14.02 3.83
CA LEU A 40 -9.98 13.72 5.08
C LEU A 40 -10.53 14.64 6.17
N ARG A 41 -11.31 14.08 7.08
CA ARG A 41 -11.94 14.80 8.19
C ARG A 41 -11.69 14.10 9.52
N GLY A 42 -11.94 14.82 10.61
CA GLY A 42 -11.91 14.27 11.97
C GLY A 42 -10.57 13.61 12.32
N GLN A 43 -10.62 12.38 12.82
CA GLN A 43 -9.45 11.65 13.31
C GLN A 43 -8.41 11.40 12.21
N THR A 44 -8.84 10.97 11.02
CA THR A 44 -7.93 10.66 9.89
C THR A 44 -7.13 11.88 9.46
N LEU A 45 -7.73 13.07 9.47
CA LEU A 45 -7.02 14.33 9.19
C LEU A 45 -6.01 14.67 10.30
N SER A 46 -6.38 14.47 11.56
CA SER A 46 -5.49 14.65 12.70
C SER A 46 -4.27 13.71 12.62
N ASP A 47 -4.51 12.45 12.25
CA ASP A 47 -3.47 11.43 12.10
C ASP A 47 -2.52 11.78 10.94
N LEU A 48 -3.07 12.18 9.79
CA LEU A 48 -2.25 12.66 8.67
C LEU A 48 -1.41 13.88 9.09
N LYS A 49 -1.96 14.83 9.85
CA LYS A 49 -1.18 15.97 10.34
C LYS A 49 -0.03 15.53 11.24
N ARG A 50 -0.23 14.54 12.13
CA ARG A 50 0.88 13.99 12.94
C ARG A 50 1.98 13.38 12.08
N VAL A 51 1.60 12.61 11.06
CA VAL A 51 2.53 12.04 10.06
C VAL A 51 3.30 13.16 9.36
N CYS A 52 2.60 14.20 8.88
CA CYS A 52 3.21 15.33 8.18
C CYS A 52 4.10 16.19 9.09
N ASP A 53 3.75 16.36 10.37
CA ASP A 53 4.58 17.06 11.34
C ASP A 53 5.84 16.26 11.69
N ALA A 54 5.75 14.94 11.84
CA ALA A 54 6.93 14.07 12.00
C ALA A 54 7.88 14.14 10.79
N LEU A 55 7.33 14.35 9.58
CA LEU A 55 8.10 14.55 8.36
C LEU A 55 8.81 15.91 8.28
N LYS A 56 8.42 16.92 9.07
CA LYS A 56 9.13 18.22 9.16
C LYS A 56 10.40 18.10 10.00
N THR A 57 10.35 17.35 11.10
CA THR A 57 11.47 17.16 12.04
C THR A 57 12.40 16.00 11.69
N LYS A 58 12.12 15.28 10.61
CA LYS A 58 12.85 14.08 10.16
C LYS A 58 14.38 14.19 10.15
N ARG A 59 14.95 15.32 9.71
CA ARG A 59 16.40 15.46 9.56
C ARG A 59 17.08 15.47 10.92
N HIS A 60 16.44 16.13 11.89
CA HIS A 60 16.87 16.13 13.27
C HIS A 60 16.77 14.73 13.88
N PHE A 61 15.65 14.05 13.67
CA PHE A 61 15.46 12.66 14.10
C PHE A 61 16.54 11.71 13.56
N LEU A 62 16.85 11.78 12.26
CA LEU A 62 17.85 10.90 11.64
C LEU A 62 19.27 11.20 12.10
N PHE A 63 19.60 12.47 12.28
CA PHE A 63 20.89 12.86 12.85
C PHE A 63 21.05 12.35 14.28
N GLU A 64 20.01 12.47 15.10
CA GLU A 64 20.03 11.98 16.46
C GLU A 64 20.21 10.45 16.53
N ILE A 65 19.51 9.70 15.67
CA ILE A 65 19.68 8.23 15.59
C ILE A 65 21.08 7.86 15.15
N ALA A 66 21.61 8.53 14.11
CA ALA A 66 22.94 8.28 13.59
C ALA A 66 24.03 8.63 14.62
N ASP A 67 23.88 9.74 15.35
CA ASP A 67 24.84 10.18 16.38
C ASP A 67 24.85 9.27 17.61
N ARG A 68 23.73 8.62 17.90
CA ARG A 68 23.60 7.61 18.96
C ARG A 68 24.04 6.22 18.53
N GLU A 69 24.55 6.07 17.30
CA GLU A 69 24.94 4.78 16.71
C GLU A 69 23.84 3.71 16.82
N LYS A 70 22.58 4.15 16.77
CA LYS A 70 21.43 3.26 16.88
C LYS A 70 21.37 2.32 15.69
N ARG A 71 20.98 1.08 15.95
CA ARG A 71 20.83 0.06 14.91
C ARG A 71 19.37 -0.15 14.56
N ALA A 72 19.08 -0.24 13.28
CA ALA A 72 17.78 -0.62 12.77
C ALA A 72 17.70 -2.16 12.67
N GLU A 73 16.66 -2.75 13.26
CA GLU A 73 16.27 -4.13 12.96
C GLU A 73 15.20 -4.13 11.86
N LEU A 74 15.41 -4.92 10.82
CA LEU A 74 14.57 -4.99 9.62
C LEU A 74 14.20 -6.44 9.35
N ASN A 75 12.98 -6.71 8.87
CA ASN A 75 12.60 -7.99 8.29
C ASN A 75 12.42 -7.83 6.78
N VAL A 76 12.92 -8.78 5.99
CA VAL A 76 12.76 -8.77 4.53
C VAL A 76 12.00 -10.01 4.09
N ARG A 77 10.97 -9.82 3.25
CA ARG A 77 10.22 -10.92 2.65
C ARG A 77 10.06 -10.70 1.16
N LYS A 78 9.90 -11.78 0.41
CA LYS A 78 9.84 -11.72 -1.05
C LYS A 78 8.99 -12.84 -1.64
N ARG A 79 8.43 -12.60 -2.82
CA ARG A 79 7.79 -13.57 -3.71
C ARG A 79 8.10 -13.17 -5.15
N ASP A 80 8.83 -14.01 -5.88
CA ASP A 80 9.08 -13.75 -7.30
C ASP A 80 7.90 -14.18 -8.17
N CYS A 81 7.82 -13.67 -9.40
CA CYS A 81 6.84 -14.16 -10.37
C CYS A 81 7.05 -15.64 -10.65
N GLY A 82 6.00 -16.45 -10.43
CA GLY A 82 6.03 -17.90 -10.59
C GLY A 82 6.21 -18.67 -9.28
N ASP A 83 6.57 -17.99 -8.19
CA ASP A 83 6.63 -18.63 -6.88
C ASP A 83 5.23 -18.74 -6.26
N PRO A 84 4.86 -19.92 -5.71
CA PRO A 84 3.52 -20.14 -5.16
C PRO A 84 3.31 -19.44 -3.82
N GLN A 85 4.37 -19.07 -3.10
CA GLN A 85 4.29 -18.52 -1.74
C GLN A 85 5.38 -17.48 -1.49
N GLU A 86 5.09 -16.56 -0.57
CA GLU A 86 6.07 -15.64 -0.01
C GLU A 86 7.09 -16.40 0.84
N TYR A 87 8.35 -15.96 0.79
CA TYR A 87 9.42 -16.48 1.62
C TYR A 87 10.07 -15.36 2.44
N ASP A 88 10.37 -15.68 3.69
CA ASP A 88 11.06 -14.80 4.64
C ASP A 88 12.57 -14.90 4.42
N LEU A 89 13.21 -13.77 4.11
CA LEU A 89 14.66 -13.67 3.97
C LEU A 89 15.36 -13.43 5.32
N GLY A 90 14.59 -13.26 6.39
CA GLY A 90 15.06 -13.14 7.77
C GLY A 90 15.17 -11.70 8.26
N ASN A 91 15.66 -11.58 9.50
CA ASN A 91 15.92 -10.30 10.13
C ASN A 91 17.37 -9.84 9.88
N PHE A 92 17.53 -8.55 9.60
CA PHE A 92 18.80 -7.89 9.35
C PHE A 92 18.98 -6.73 10.31
N THR A 93 20.21 -6.54 10.77
CA THR A 93 20.59 -5.38 11.57
C THR A 93 21.46 -4.45 10.74
N ALA A 94 21.13 -3.16 10.78
CA ALA A 94 21.78 -2.16 9.97
C ALA A 94 22.05 -0.89 10.78
N GLU A 95 23.17 -0.23 10.54
CA GLU A 95 23.51 1.05 11.17
C GLU A 95 22.96 2.20 10.32
N VAL A 96 22.33 3.19 10.96
CA VAL A 96 21.92 4.40 10.26
C VAL A 96 23.13 5.31 10.14
N ARG A 97 23.62 5.53 8.92
CA ARG A 97 24.74 6.41 8.64
C ARG A 97 24.26 7.75 8.12
N LYS A 98 24.95 8.81 8.57
CA LYS A 98 24.81 10.16 8.03
C LYS A 98 26.00 10.51 7.15
N THR A 99 25.73 11.13 6.02
CA THR A 99 26.75 11.67 5.10
C THR A 99 26.52 13.16 4.90
N GLY A 100 26.91 13.98 5.88
CA GLY A 100 26.87 15.45 5.79
C GLY A 100 25.55 16.02 5.23
N ASN A 101 25.56 16.38 3.94
CA ASN A 101 24.42 16.97 3.23
C ASN A 101 23.53 15.98 2.47
N LEU A 102 23.88 14.69 2.43
CA LEU A 102 23.12 13.64 1.75
C LEU A 102 22.06 13.01 2.68
N PRO A 103 21.01 12.39 2.12
CA PRO A 103 20.06 11.58 2.88
C PRO A 103 20.77 10.50 3.71
N ALA A 104 20.18 10.14 4.85
CA ALA A 104 20.66 9.03 5.66
C ALA A 104 20.46 7.69 4.92
N TYR A 105 21.36 6.73 5.13
CA TYR A 105 21.27 5.40 4.54
C TYR A 105 21.60 4.31 5.56
N LEU A 106 21.27 3.06 5.24
CA LEU A 106 21.61 1.90 6.04
C LEU A 106 22.92 1.32 5.58
N GLU A 107 23.89 1.30 6.49
CA GLU A 107 25.09 0.51 6.32
C GLU A 107 24.88 -0.88 6.95
N PRO A 108 25.16 -1.96 6.21
CA PRO A 108 25.04 -3.30 6.76
C PRO A 108 26.07 -3.57 7.84
N THR A 109 25.60 -4.06 8.99
CA THR A 109 26.49 -4.52 10.08
C THR A 109 27.29 -5.77 9.67
N THR A 110 26.79 -6.53 8.68
CA THR A 110 27.47 -7.70 8.13
C THR A 110 27.49 -7.67 6.61
N ALA A 111 28.62 -8.05 6.00
CA ALA A 111 28.84 -8.00 4.55
C ALA A 111 27.87 -8.88 3.70
N ARG A 112 27.05 -9.73 4.33
CA ARG A 112 26.10 -10.65 3.67
C ARG A 112 24.64 -10.21 3.80
N SER A 113 24.41 -8.92 3.85
CA SER A 113 23.07 -8.37 4.00
C SER A 113 22.32 -8.35 2.66
N ARG A 114 21.10 -8.90 2.62
CA ARG A 114 20.24 -8.95 1.42
C ARG A 114 19.04 -8.01 1.55
N TYR A 115 19.30 -6.76 1.90
CA TYR A 115 18.28 -5.73 2.05
C TYR A 115 18.67 -4.47 1.25
N LEU A 116 17.71 -3.60 0.98
CA LEU A 116 17.93 -2.33 0.27
C LEU A 116 18.56 -1.32 1.22
N GLN A 117 19.73 -0.81 0.84
CA GLN A 117 20.53 0.08 1.67
C GLN A 117 19.94 1.50 1.80
N ASP A 118 19.06 1.90 0.90
CA ASP A 118 18.39 3.18 0.97
C ASP A 118 17.23 3.11 1.98
N ILE A 119 17.27 3.91 3.06
CA ILE A 119 16.05 4.19 3.84
C ILE A 119 15.40 5.40 3.22
N VAL A 120 14.14 5.27 2.83
CA VAL A 120 13.36 6.47 2.58
C VAL A 120 12.86 6.97 3.94
N THR A 121 13.40 8.08 4.42
CA THR A 121 13.04 8.69 5.71
C THR A 121 12.44 10.08 5.54
N ASP A 122 12.21 10.45 4.28
CA ASP A 122 12.07 11.84 3.87
C ASP A 122 10.69 12.21 3.30
N MET A 123 10.46 13.52 3.16
CA MET A 123 9.27 14.12 2.53
C MET A 123 9.19 13.88 1.02
N ASP A 124 10.09 13.09 0.46
CA ASP A 124 10.10 12.81 -0.97
C ASP A 124 9.11 11.69 -1.29
N GLY A 125 8.62 11.66 -2.53
CA GLY A 125 7.62 10.69 -2.99
C GLY A 125 6.18 11.12 -2.76
N ASP A 126 5.27 10.16 -2.83
CA ASP A 126 3.84 10.42 -3.02
C ASP A 126 3.14 11.01 -1.78
N ILE A 127 3.69 10.81 -0.58
CA ILE A 127 3.17 11.37 0.68
C ILE A 127 3.19 12.91 0.71
N SER A 128 4.11 13.52 -0.04
CA SER A 128 4.24 14.99 -0.12
C SER A 128 2.95 15.65 -0.61
N HIS A 129 2.28 15.05 -1.60
CA HIS A 129 1.04 15.56 -2.16
C HIS A 129 -0.08 15.63 -1.10
N PHE A 130 -0.17 14.61 -0.25
CA PHE A 130 -1.15 14.57 0.84
C PHE A 130 -0.80 15.53 1.97
N CYS A 131 0.47 15.69 2.32
CA CYS A 131 0.88 16.65 3.34
C CYS A 131 0.64 18.11 2.93
N LEU A 132 0.77 18.44 1.65
CA LEU A 132 0.37 19.74 1.13
C LEU A 132 -1.15 19.95 1.26
N SER A 133 -1.94 18.90 1.00
CA SER A 133 -3.41 18.94 1.10
C SER A 133 -3.91 18.96 2.55
N ALA A 134 -3.21 18.34 3.50
CA ALA A 134 -3.63 18.21 4.90
C ALA A 134 -3.88 19.56 5.64
N TYR A 135 -3.26 20.64 5.17
CA TYR A 135 -3.39 21.98 5.75
C TYR A 135 -4.16 22.95 4.83
N SER A 136 -4.74 22.46 3.73
CA SER A 136 -5.60 23.26 2.86
C SER A 136 -7.03 23.34 3.44
N THR A 137 -7.89 24.14 2.80
CA THR A 137 -9.32 24.22 3.13
C THR A 137 -10.10 22.97 2.73
N ASP A 138 -9.55 22.12 1.86
CA ASP A 138 -10.20 20.91 1.35
C ASP A 138 -9.19 19.74 1.26
N PRO A 139 -8.91 19.06 2.39
CA PRO A 139 -7.98 17.95 2.45
C PRO A 139 -8.46 16.70 1.71
N GLN A 140 -7.67 16.23 0.75
CA GLN A 140 -8.00 15.15 -0.16
C GLN A 140 -7.35 13.83 0.27
N SER A 141 -8.13 12.75 0.30
CA SER A 141 -7.64 11.37 0.46
C SER A 141 -7.21 10.74 -0.87
N ARG A 142 -7.50 11.40 -1.99
CA ARG A 142 -7.20 10.96 -3.35
C ARG A 142 -6.63 12.11 -4.18
N ILE A 143 -5.55 11.85 -4.90
CA ILE A 143 -4.86 12.84 -5.73
C ILE A 143 -4.69 12.28 -7.13
N GLU A 144 -5.19 13.00 -8.12
CA GLU A 144 -5.03 12.65 -9.54
C GLU A 144 -3.76 13.30 -10.08
N LEU A 145 -2.85 12.48 -10.60
CA LEU A 145 -1.65 12.89 -11.32
C LEU A 145 -1.78 12.50 -12.80
N ALA A 146 -0.86 12.98 -13.64
CA ALA A 146 -0.95 12.79 -15.10
C ALA A 146 -0.95 11.31 -15.53
N ASP A 147 -0.26 10.44 -14.79
CA ASP A 147 -0.04 9.03 -15.13
C ASP A 147 -0.62 8.04 -14.12
N ARG A 148 -1.14 8.54 -12.98
CA ARG A 148 -1.59 7.70 -11.86
C ARG A 148 -2.57 8.44 -10.95
N THR A 149 -3.32 7.66 -10.18
CA THR A 149 -4.11 8.11 -9.05
C THR A 149 -3.44 7.65 -7.76
N LEU A 150 -3.26 8.55 -6.81
CA LEU A 150 -2.79 8.24 -5.46
C LEU A 150 -3.98 8.18 -4.50
N GLU A 151 -4.09 7.13 -3.70
CA GLU A 151 -5.11 6.96 -2.65
C GLU A 151 -4.42 6.76 -1.30
N LEU A 152 -4.71 7.62 -0.34
CA LEU A 152 -4.16 7.57 1.01
C LEU A 152 -5.10 6.82 1.96
N GLN A 153 -4.51 5.89 2.70
CA GLN A 153 -5.07 5.33 3.92
C GLN A 153 -4.12 5.63 5.08
N VAL A 154 -4.66 6.13 6.19
CA VAL A 154 -3.92 6.28 7.45
C VAL A 154 -4.46 5.26 8.43
N VAL A 155 -3.58 4.46 9.02
CA VAL A 155 -3.96 3.40 9.96
C VAL A 155 -3.28 3.66 11.29
N PHE A 156 -4.07 3.65 12.36
CA PHE A 156 -3.60 3.77 13.73
C PHE A 156 -3.95 2.50 14.50
N GLU A 157 -2.93 1.74 14.89
CA GLU A 157 -3.08 0.50 15.67
C GLU A 157 -2.32 0.63 16.99
N GLY A 158 -2.85 1.46 17.90
CA GLY A 158 -2.41 1.54 19.29
C GLY A 158 -1.04 2.20 19.52
N SER A 159 0.04 1.60 19.03
CA SER A 159 1.43 1.97 19.34
C SER A 159 2.20 2.64 18.21
N TYR A 160 1.66 2.70 16.99
CA TYR A 160 2.31 3.36 15.85
C TYR A 160 1.30 4.06 14.94
N ASP A 161 1.69 5.23 14.42
CA ASP A 161 1.03 5.88 13.28
C ASP A 161 1.64 5.30 11.99
N LYS A 162 0.83 4.71 11.10
CA LYS A 162 1.29 4.33 9.74
C LYS A 162 0.43 4.97 8.66
N TYR A 163 1.03 5.27 7.52
CA TYR A 163 0.31 5.63 6.32
C TYR A 163 0.59 4.62 5.21
N ILE A 164 -0.41 4.44 4.34
CA ILE A 164 -0.37 3.57 3.17
C ILE A 164 -0.86 4.40 2.00
N ILE A 165 -0.08 4.47 0.92
CA ILE A 165 -0.47 5.11 -0.33
C ILE A 165 -0.57 4.03 -1.39
N LYS A 166 -1.76 3.86 -1.94
CA LYS A 166 -1.99 3.02 -3.11
C LYS A 166 -1.86 3.88 -4.36
N LYS A 167 -0.97 3.49 -5.26
CA LYS A 167 -0.68 4.17 -6.52
C LYS A 167 -1.34 3.36 -7.62
N ASN A 168 -2.52 3.77 -8.07
CA ASN A 168 -3.22 3.12 -9.16
C ASN A 168 -2.77 3.73 -10.48
N SER A 169 -2.33 2.92 -11.44
CA SER A 169 -1.90 3.39 -12.76
C SER A 169 -2.36 2.44 -13.86
N VAL A 170 -2.09 2.79 -15.11
CA VAL A 170 -2.41 1.97 -16.29
C VAL A 170 -1.12 1.66 -17.02
N ASP A 171 -0.88 0.38 -17.33
CA ASP A 171 0.29 -0.02 -18.11
C ASP A 171 0.18 0.44 -19.58
N PRO A 172 1.27 0.36 -20.38
CA PRO A 172 1.24 0.76 -21.79
C PRO A 172 0.23 -0.01 -22.67
N PHE A 173 -0.35 -1.10 -22.16
CA PHE A 173 -1.35 -1.93 -22.84
C PHE A 173 -2.78 -1.66 -22.35
N GLY A 174 -2.97 -0.65 -21.50
CA GLY A 174 -4.30 -0.27 -20.99
C GLY A 174 -4.77 -1.09 -19.78
N LYS A 175 -3.90 -1.88 -19.14
CA LYS A 175 -4.28 -2.71 -17.99
C LYS A 175 -4.06 -1.97 -16.66
N PRO A 176 -5.01 -2.03 -15.72
CA PRO A 176 -4.81 -1.48 -14.38
C PRO A 176 -3.64 -2.16 -13.65
N THR A 177 -2.81 -1.35 -13.00
CA THR A 177 -1.73 -1.81 -12.11
C THR A 177 -1.78 -1.00 -10.82
N TYR A 178 -1.21 -1.53 -9.74
CA TYR A 178 -1.05 -0.77 -8.50
C TYR A 178 0.31 -1.03 -7.84
N GLU A 179 0.83 -0.01 -7.18
CA GLU A 179 1.99 -0.05 -6.28
C GLU A 179 1.54 0.45 -4.89
N ILE A 180 2.16 -0.04 -3.82
CA ILE A 180 1.86 0.41 -2.46
C ILE A 180 3.12 1.06 -1.86
N GLU A 181 2.96 2.21 -1.22
CA GLU A 181 4.00 2.83 -0.39
C GLU A 181 3.50 2.85 1.06
N GLU A 182 4.33 2.43 2.01
CA GLU A 182 3.99 2.42 3.44
C GLU A 182 5.07 3.15 4.25
N GLY A 183 4.66 3.90 5.27
CA GLY A 183 5.60 4.49 6.21
C GLY A 183 5.05 4.53 7.64
N ALA A 184 5.95 4.34 8.61
CA ALA A 184 5.63 4.32 10.02
C ALA A 184 6.31 5.48 10.76
N VAL A 185 5.60 6.10 11.69
CA VAL A 185 6.13 7.13 12.58
C VAL A 185 6.83 6.45 13.76
N HIS A 186 8.07 6.86 13.99
CA HIS A 186 8.89 6.44 15.10
C HIS A 186 9.16 7.62 16.02
N THR A 187 9.13 7.37 17.33
CA THR A 187 9.46 8.35 18.35
C THR A 187 10.68 7.89 19.12
N ILE A 188 11.68 8.76 19.25
CA ILE A 188 12.80 8.58 20.16
C ILE A 188 12.79 9.71 21.18
N ARG A 189 13.33 9.43 22.37
CA ARG A 189 13.50 10.44 23.41
C ARG A 189 14.94 10.91 23.45
N THR A 190 15.15 12.22 23.34
CA THR A 190 16.49 12.83 23.39
C THR A 190 17.06 12.83 24.80
N ASP A 191 18.36 13.15 24.92
CA ASP A 191 19.02 13.33 26.21
C ASP A 191 18.51 14.57 26.94
N SER A 192 18.02 15.56 26.19
CA SER A 192 17.29 16.72 26.71
C SER A 192 15.84 16.43 27.10
N ASN A 193 15.42 15.15 27.08
CA ASN A 193 14.07 14.70 27.47
C ASN A 193 12.96 15.19 26.53
N GLU A 194 13.31 15.51 25.28
CA GLU A 194 12.40 15.89 24.21
C GLU A 194 12.02 14.66 23.37
N ASP A 195 10.74 14.54 22.98
CA ASP A 195 10.31 13.47 22.09
C ASP A 195 10.51 13.92 20.64
N LEU A 196 11.48 13.31 19.95
CA LEU A 196 11.69 13.50 18.52
C LEU A 196 10.92 12.45 17.74
N ARG A 197 10.12 12.92 16.78
CA ARG A 197 9.40 12.08 15.84
C ARG A 197 10.07 12.15 14.48
N GLY A 198 10.14 10.99 13.83
CA GLY A 198 10.52 10.86 12.44
C GLY A 198 9.74 9.74 11.79
N ILE A 199 9.89 9.62 10.47
CA ILE A 199 9.27 8.55 9.71
C ILE A 199 10.36 7.69 9.14
N LEU A 200 10.23 6.39 9.33
CA LEU A 200 11.01 5.40 8.60
C LEU A 200 10.03 4.74 7.61
N LYS A 201 10.26 4.93 6.31
CA LYS A 201 9.43 4.26 5.32
C LYS A 201 9.82 2.79 5.24
N GLN A 202 8.80 1.98 5.09
CA GLN A 202 8.95 0.57 4.78
C GLN A 202 8.77 0.44 3.27
N ARG A 203 9.56 -0.41 2.63
CA ARG A 203 9.39 -0.64 1.20
C ARG A 203 8.51 -1.86 1.03
N ILE A 204 7.32 -1.68 0.47
CA ILE A 204 6.46 -2.80 0.10
C ILE A 204 6.16 -2.68 -1.38
N TYR A 205 6.94 -3.37 -2.20
CA TYR A 205 6.68 -3.45 -3.62
C TYR A 205 5.69 -4.58 -3.89
N ARG A 206 4.62 -4.25 -4.62
CA ARG A 206 3.69 -5.22 -5.19
C ARG A 206 3.56 -4.92 -6.66
N LYS A 207 3.72 -5.93 -7.51
CA LYS A 207 3.54 -5.78 -8.95
C LYS A 207 2.82 -7.00 -9.53
N PRO A 208 1.83 -6.82 -10.42
CA PRO A 208 1.24 -7.94 -11.13
C PRO A 208 2.26 -8.61 -12.05
N CYS A 209 2.31 -9.94 -11.99
CA CYS A 209 3.07 -10.80 -12.88
C CYS A 209 2.27 -11.12 -14.15
N PRO A 210 2.93 -11.47 -15.27
CA PRO A 210 2.25 -11.94 -16.48
C PRO A 210 1.33 -13.16 -16.25
N SER A 211 1.63 -13.98 -15.24
CA SER A 211 0.82 -15.14 -14.83
C SER A 211 -0.45 -14.79 -14.05
N GLY A 212 -0.67 -13.51 -13.71
CA GLY A 212 -1.76 -13.06 -12.84
C GLY A 212 -1.46 -13.20 -11.34
N GLN A 213 -0.32 -13.78 -10.96
CA GLN A 213 0.21 -13.72 -9.59
C GLN A 213 0.76 -12.31 -9.30
N GLU A 214 1.10 -12.03 -8.03
CA GLU A 214 1.69 -10.75 -7.62
C GLU A 214 3.14 -10.97 -7.16
N GLU A 215 4.10 -10.29 -7.80
CA GLU A 215 5.45 -10.13 -7.27
C GLU A 215 5.37 -9.29 -6.00
N TYR A 216 6.05 -9.73 -4.95
CA TYR A 216 6.05 -9.05 -3.66
C TYR A 216 7.48 -8.91 -3.15
N PHE A 217 7.80 -7.74 -2.62
CA PHE A 217 8.99 -7.52 -1.82
C PHE A 217 8.61 -6.61 -0.67
N SER A 218 8.95 -7.00 0.56
CA SER A 218 8.85 -6.13 1.72
C SER A 218 10.17 -6.00 2.45
N GLN A 219 10.45 -4.78 2.89
CA GLN A 219 11.47 -4.45 3.87
C GLN A 219 10.79 -3.63 4.96
N THR A 220 10.51 -4.29 6.07
CA THR A 220 9.77 -3.74 7.20
C THR A 220 10.73 -3.39 8.31
N PHE A 221 10.62 -2.16 8.82
CA PHE A 221 11.33 -1.73 10.00
C PHE A 221 10.65 -2.31 11.24
N LEU A 222 11.41 -3.01 12.09
CA LEU A 222 10.91 -3.62 13.31
C LEU A 222 11.11 -2.69 14.52
N GLN A 223 12.36 -2.30 14.78
CA GLN A 223 12.71 -1.48 15.94
C GLN A 223 14.10 -0.83 15.82
N LEU A 224 14.33 0.23 16.61
CA LEU A 224 15.65 0.80 16.87
C LEU A 224 16.24 0.12 18.10
N LEU A 225 17.46 -0.39 17.99
CA LEU A 225 18.28 -0.96 19.05
C LEU A 225 19.23 0.11 19.59
#